data_AF-A0A1I5EGL3-F1
#
_entry.id   AF-A0A1I5EGL3-F1
#
_cell.length_a   1.000
_cell.length_b   1.000
_cell.length_c   1.000
_cell.angle_alpha   90.00
_cell.angle_beta   90.00
_cell.angle_gamma   90.00
#
_symmetry.space_group_name_H-M   'P 1'
#
loop_
_entity.id
_entity.type
_entity.pdbx_description
1 polymer ?
#
loop_
_entity_poly.entity_id
_entity_poly.type
_entity_poly.pdbx_seq_one_letter_code
_entity_poly.pdbx_strand_id
1 'polypeptide(L)'
;DHLITLLMVGNDEITQRYLNRLQEKYAPGKSIKPNIGKGLTADQKAKLGGASSGMPGGWKPQNEKNTRKFDRFRKKDLISSANKPINKQGLSAVARAWDKHAGRPGGTFKPLKGNIFQKNAAAEQFVRSILNNPNTVRNELARGGLEYRLPNGKGIRFNADGSFNTVLDPKVMK
;
A
#
# COMPACT_ATOMS: atom_id res chain seq x y z
N ASP A 1 14.59 -19.06 -16.93
CA ASP A 1 13.51 -20.07 -16.93
C ASP A 1 12.44 -19.87 -15.87
N HIS A 2 11.79 -18.69 -15.83
CA HIS A 2 10.64 -18.42 -14.95
C HIS A 2 9.30 -18.37 -15.70
N LEU A 3 9.34 -18.50 -17.04
CA LEU A 3 8.16 -18.53 -17.91
C LEU A 3 7.52 -19.93 -18.01
N ILE A 4 8.29 -20.99 -17.77
CA ILE A 4 7.84 -22.37 -18.05
C ILE A 4 7.11 -22.99 -16.85
N THR A 5 7.38 -22.57 -15.62
CA THR A 5 6.75 -23.18 -14.42
C THR A 5 5.34 -22.66 -14.12
N LEU A 6 4.90 -21.59 -14.79
CA LEU A 6 3.54 -21.04 -14.63
C LEU A 6 2.53 -21.60 -15.64
N LEU A 7 3.00 -22.43 -16.58
CA LEU A 7 2.17 -23.17 -17.55
C LEU A 7 1.43 -24.37 -16.95
N MET A 8 1.51 -24.61 -15.63
CA MET A 8 0.93 -25.79 -14.98
C MET A 8 0.01 -25.49 -13.78
N VAL A 9 -0.64 -24.33 -13.74
CA VAL A 9 -1.80 -24.09 -12.86
C VAL A 9 -2.85 -23.34 -13.66
N GLY A 10 -3.81 -24.08 -14.23
CA GLY A 10 -5.08 -23.59 -14.79
C GLY A 10 -5.04 -22.33 -15.65
N ASN A 11 -5.31 -22.48 -16.96
CA ASN A 11 -5.68 -21.36 -17.85
C ASN A 11 -7.08 -20.78 -17.54
N ASP A 12 -7.47 -20.68 -16.26
CA ASP A 12 -8.73 -20.04 -15.92
C ASP A 12 -8.58 -18.50 -16.02
N GLU A 13 -9.61 -17.84 -16.55
CA GLU A 13 -9.58 -16.39 -16.81
C GLU A 13 -9.20 -15.56 -15.58
N ILE A 14 -9.48 -16.08 -14.37
CA ILE A 14 -9.21 -15.37 -13.12
C ILE A 14 -7.71 -15.28 -12.89
N THR A 15 -6.97 -16.37 -13.13
CA THR A 15 -5.51 -16.41 -13.04
C THR A 15 -4.87 -15.46 -14.07
N GLN A 16 -5.36 -15.44 -15.31
CA GLN A 16 -4.86 -14.54 -16.36
C GLN A 16 -5.14 -13.06 -16.06
N ARG A 17 -6.36 -12.72 -15.62
CA ARG A 17 -6.73 -11.35 -15.23
C ARG A 17 -5.90 -10.86 -14.05
N TYR A 18 -5.56 -11.74 -13.11
CA TYR A 18 -4.73 -11.38 -11.97
C TYR A 18 -3.26 -11.19 -12.34
N LEU A 19 -2.69 -12.06 -13.18
CA LEU A 19 -1.31 -11.91 -13.69
C LEU A 19 -1.17 -10.62 -14.50
N ASN A 20 -2.13 -10.32 -15.39
CA ASN A 20 -2.15 -9.04 -16.11
C ASN A 20 -2.25 -7.84 -15.16
N ARG A 21 -3.10 -7.90 -14.12
CA ARG A 21 -3.20 -6.82 -13.13
C ARG A 21 -1.91 -6.62 -12.34
N LEU A 22 -1.21 -7.70 -11.98
CA LEU A 22 0.08 -7.60 -11.29
C LEU A 22 1.16 -7.04 -12.21
N GLN A 23 1.14 -7.42 -13.48
CA GLN A 23 2.08 -6.91 -14.48
C GLN A 23 1.84 -5.42 -14.76
N GLU A 24 0.60 -4.96 -14.89
CA GLU A 24 0.28 -3.52 -14.98
C GLU A 24 0.71 -2.73 -13.75
N LYS A 25 0.58 -3.32 -12.55
CA LYS A 25 0.82 -2.62 -11.29
C LYS A 25 2.30 -2.60 -10.88
N TYR A 26 3.07 -3.61 -11.28
CA TYR A 26 4.44 -3.81 -10.79
C TYR A 26 5.48 -4.04 -11.90
N ALA A 27 5.14 -3.95 -13.19
CA ALA A 27 6.14 -4.04 -14.25
C ALA A 27 7.21 -2.93 -14.09
N PRO A 28 8.50 -3.30 -13.95
CA PRO A 28 9.56 -2.32 -13.95
C PRO A 28 9.80 -1.86 -15.39
N GLY A 29 9.34 -0.66 -15.75
CA GLY A 29 9.72 -0.07 -17.04
C GLY A 29 8.74 0.84 -17.78
N LYS A 30 7.60 1.26 -17.20
CA LYS A 30 6.80 2.33 -17.82
C LYS A 30 6.41 3.40 -16.81
N SER A 31 7.18 4.48 -16.82
CA SER A 31 6.83 5.74 -16.17
C SER A 31 5.55 6.30 -16.79
N ILE A 32 4.39 5.93 -16.24
CA ILE A 32 3.14 6.63 -16.54
C ILE A 32 3.10 7.84 -15.63
N LYS A 33 3.68 8.95 -16.10
CA LYS A 33 3.19 10.28 -15.71
C LYS A 33 1.76 10.34 -16.23
N PRO A 34 0.72 10.51 -15.40
CA PRO A 34 -0.63 10.74 -15.92
C PRO A 34 -0.64 12.15 -16.54
N ASN A 35 -0.23 12.26 -17.80
CA ASN A 35 -0.45 13.47 -18.58
C ASN A 35 -1.84 13.36 -19.19
N ILE A 36 -2.83 13.87 -18.44
CA ILE A 36 -4.26 13.89 -18.78
C ILE A 36 -4.54 14.63 -20.11
N GLY A 37 -3.54 15.32 -20.69
CA GLY A 37 -3.68 16.03 -21.96
C GLY A 37 -3.32 15.24 -23.22
N LYS A 38 -2.80 14.01 -23.15
CA LYS A 38 -2.25 13.32 -24.35
C LYS A 38 -3.30 12.59 -25.20
N GLY A 39 -4.46 13.20 -25.39
CA GLY A 39 -5.54 12.67 -26.23
C GLY A 39 -6.63 13.67 -26.61
N LEU A 40 -6.45 14.95 -26.30
CA LEU A 40 -7.43 15.99 -26.63
C LEU A 40 -7.04 16.65 -27.95
N THR A 41 -7.96 16.69 -28.90
CA THR A 41 -7.82 17.49 -30.13
C THR A 41 -7.86 18.98 -29.80
N ALA A 42 -7.30 19.82 -30.67
CA ALA A 42 -7.22 21.27 -30.45
C ALA A 42 -8.61 21.90 -30.12
N ASP A 43 -9.67 21.34 -30.71
CA ASP A 43 -11.05 21.81 -30.53
C ASP A 43 -11.63 21.47 -29.14
N GLN A 44 -11.24 20.34 -28.55
CA GLN A 44 -11.64 19.97 -27.19
C GLN A 44 -10.91 20.79 -26.13
N LYS A 45 -9.70 21.27 -26.44
CA LYS A 45 -8.88 22.12 -25.56
C LYS A 45 -9.40 23.56 -25.50
N ALA A 46 -9.96 24.07 -26.60
CA ALA A 46 -10.57 25.39 -26.66
C ALA A 46 -11.87 25.51 -25.84
N LYS A 47 -12.62 24.42 -25.68
CA LYS A 47 -13.91 24.42 -24.96
C LYS A 47 -13.77 24.33 -23.42
N LEU A 48 -12.60 23.93 -22.93
CA LEU A 48 -12.25 23.88 -21.49
C LEU A 48 -11.36 25.05 -21.06
N GLY A 49 -10.90 25.88 -22.01
CA GLY A 49 -10.03 27.03 -21.78
C GLY A 49 -10.84 28.28 -21.49
N GLY A 50 -11.31 28.41 -20.24
CA GLY A 50 -11.76 29.69 -19.72
C GLY A 50 -10.63 30.70 -19.85
N ALA A 51 -10.90 31.77 -20.61
CA ALA A 51 -10.01 32.89 -20.81
C ALA A 51 -9.65 33.59 -19.48
N SER A 52 -8.37 33.85 -19.26
CA SER A 52 -7.81 35.10 -18.71
C SER A 52 -6.30 34.88 -18.56
N SER A 53 -5.47 35.43 -19.46
CA SER A 53 -4.99 36.82 -19.47
C SER A 53 -4.10 37.14 -18.27
N GLY A 54 -2.84 37.44 -18.54
CA GLY A 54 -1.74 37.40 -17.58
C GLY A 54 -1.68 38.50 -16.52
N MET A 55 -0.78 38.31 -15.55
CA MET A 55 0.30 39.26 -15.18
C MET A 55 1.18 38.65 -14.06
N PRO A 56 2.44 39.11 -13.90
CA PRO A 56 3.41 38.60 -12.93
C PRO A 56 3.31 39.34 -11.58
N GLY A 57 3.43 38.60 -10.47
CA GLY A 57 3.63 39.15 -9.12
C GLY A 57 2.36 39.23 -8.26
N GLY A 58 2.34 38.48 -7.14
CA GLY A 58 1.31 38.61 -6.10
C GLY A 58 1.20 37.40 -5.17
N TRP A 59 2.02 37.38 -4.11
CA TRP A 59 1.63 36.73 -2.84
C TRP A 59 0.40 37.53 -2.31
N LYS A 60 -0.66 37.00 -1.68
CA LYS A 60 -0.75 36.01 -0.58
C LYS A 60 -2.24 35.82 -0.15
N PRO A 61 -2.60 35.21 1.02
CA PRO A 61 -3.21 33.88 1.13
C PRO A 61 -4.59 33.84 1.85
N GLN A 62 -5.43 32.84 1.60
CA GLN A 62 -6.51 32.43 2.52
C GLN A 62 -7.06 31.11 1.97
N ASN A 63 -7.42 30.05 2.69
CA ASN A 63 -7.69 29.77 4.09
C ASN A 63 -8.02 28.27 4.18
N GLU A 64 -7.10 27.41 4.61
CA GLU A 64 -7.56 26.19 5.25
C GLU A 64 -6.52 25.71 6.25
N LYS A 65 -6.85 25.87 7.54
CA LYS A 65 -6.18 25.22 8.65
C LYS A 65 -6.46 23.72 8.60
N ASN A 66 -5.89 23.04 7.62
CA ASN A 66 -5.67 21.62 7.71
C ASN A 66 -4.18 21.47 7.98
N THR A 67 -3.79 21.47 9.27
CA THR A 67 -2.46 21.06 9.70
C THR A 67 -2.30 19.57 9.38
N ARG A 68 -2.24 19.24 8.08
CA ARG A 68 -1.81 17.94 7.61
C ARG A 68 -0.34 17.88 8.00
N LYS A 69 -0.06 17.28 9.16
CA LYS A 69 1.25 16.63 9.38
C LYS A 69 1.52 15.92 8.07
N PHE A 70 2.54 16.34 7.32
CA PHE A 70 2.92 15.64 6.11
C PHE A 70 3.29 14.23 6.57
N ASP A 71 2.38 13.27 6.35
CA ASP A 71 2.71 11.86 6.52
C ASP A 71 3.93 11.61 5.64
N ARG A 72 5.07 11.31 6.28
CA ARG A 72 6.37 11.15 5.60
C ARG A 72 6.27 10.18 4.42
N PHE A 73 5.34 9.22 4.51
CA PHE A 73 5.05 8.23 3.48
C PHE A 73 3.58 8.28 3.11
N ARG A 74 3.28 8.17 1.81
CA ARG A 74 1.89 7.99 1.37
C ARG A 74 1.43 6.58 1.77
N LYS A 75 0.16 6.44 2.17
CA LYS A 75 -0.42 5.13 2.55
C LYS A 75 -0.19 4.05 1.49
N LYS A 76 -0.28 4.40 0.21
CA LYS A 76 -0.04 3.48 -0.91
C LYS A 76 1.37 2.89 -0.90
N ASP A 77 2.37 3.66 -0.48
CA ASP A 77 3.78 3.25 -0.47
C ASP A 77 4.01 2.28 0.70
N LEU A 78 3.36 2.53 1.85
CA LEU A 78 3.36 1.63 3.00
C LEU A 78 2.68 0.29 2.69
N ILE A 79 1.51 0.30 2.04
CA ILE A 79 0.82 -0.91 1.56
C ILE A 79 1.72 -1.67 0.58
N SER A 80 2.31 -0.97 -0.39
CA SER A 80 3.21 -1.60 -1.35
C SER A 80 4.43 -2.21 -0.66
N SER A 81 5.00 -1.57 0.37
CA SER A 81 6.13 -2.14 1.10
C SER A 81 5.75 -3.38 1.89
N ALA A 82 4.55 -3.42 2.48
CA ALA A 82 4.06 -4.59 3.21
C ALA A 82 3.85 -5.80 2.27
N ASN A 83 3.41 -5.52 1.04
CA ASN A 83 3.15 -6.53 0.02
C ASN A 83 4.37 -7.02 -0.75
N LYS A 84 5.57 -6.49 -0.48
CA LYS A 84 6.79 -6.92 -1.17
C LYS A 84 6.99 -8.44 -0.99
N PRO A 85 7.21 -9.20 -2.07
CA PRO A 85 7.48 -10.62 -1.98
C PRO A 85 8.84 -10.85 -1.29
N ILE A 86 8.91 -11.82 -0.39
CA ILE A 86 10.13 -12.15 0.36
C ILE A 86 10.86 -13.38 -0.18
N ASN A 87 10.25 -14.11 -1.11
CA ASN A 87 10.79 -15.34 -1.68
C ASN A 87 10.33 -15.51 -3.14
N LYS A 88 10.94 -16.47 -3.84
CA LYS A 88 10.63 -16.78 -5.25
C LYS A 88 9.19 -17.25 -5.45
N GLN A 89 8.54 -17.74 -4.39
CA GLN A 89 7.15 -18.20 -4.39
C GLN A 89 6.14 -17.06 -4.27
N GLY A 90 6.59 -15.81 -4.05
CA GLY A 90 5.72 -14.63 -4.03
C GLY A 90 4.99 -14.38 -2.71
N LEU A 91 5.37 -15.03 -1.59
CA LEU A 91 4.78 -14.73 -0.28
C LEU A 91 5.18 -13.32 0.16
N SER A 92 4.22 -12.50 0.59
CA SER A 92 4.48 -11.13 0.99
C SER A 92 5.14 -11.02 2.36
N ALA A 93 5.86 -9.92 2.60
CA ALA A 93 6.51 -9.64 3.87
C ALA A 93 5.51 -9.62 5.03
N VAL A 94 4.34 -9.01 4.81
CA VAL A 94 3.27 -9.00 5.82
C VAL A 94 2.66 -10.37 6.06
N ALA A 95 2.45 -11.19 5.02
CA ALA A 95 1.94 -12.54 5.19
C ALA A 95 2.93 -13.42 5.97
N ARG A 96 4.24 -13.29 5.70
CA ARG A 96 5.27 -13.97 6.50
C ARG A 96 5.29 -13.52 7.95
N ALA A 97 5.21 -12.21 8.19
CA ALA A 97 5.19 -11.67 9.55
C ALA A 97 3.95 -12.13 10.31
N TRP A 98 2.80 -12.17 9.65
CA TRP A 98 1.56 -12.73 10.20
C TRP A 98 1.73 -14.20 10.58
N ASP A 99 2.20 -15.06 9.66
CA ASP A 99 2.39 -16.49 9.94
C ASP A 99 3.37 -16.70 11.12
N LYS A 100 4.42 -15.87 11.23
CA LYS A 100 5.33 -15.90 12.38
C LYS A 100 4.63 -15.56 13.70
N HIS A 101 3.73 -14.57 13.71
CA HIS A 101 3.01 -14.17 14.93
C HIS A 101 1.90 -15.16 15.30
N ALA A 102 1.21 -15.72 14.30
CA ALA A 102 0.18 -16.73 14.51
C ALA A 102 0.73 -18.05 15.09
N GLY A 103 1.99 -18.38 14.80
CA GLY A 103 2.66 -19.56 15.35
C GLY A 103 3.24 -19.40 16.76
N ARG A 104 3.10 -18.23 17.40
CA ARG A 104 3.65 -18.02 18.75
C ARG A 104 2.71 -18.56 19.82
N PRO A 105 3.22 -19.18 20.90
CA PRO A 105 2.42 -19.45 22.10
C PRO A 105 1.82 -18.15 22.63
N GLY A 106 0.50 -18.07 22.74
CA GLY A 106 -0.21 -16.86 23.16
C GLY A 106 -0.33 -15.76 22.08
N GLY A 107 0.01 -16.04 20.82
CA GLY A 107 -0.22 -15.11 19.70
C GLY A 107 -1.71 -14.86 19.44
N THR A 108 -2.07 -13.63 19.04
CA THR A 108 -3.48 -13.25 18.82
C THR A 108 -3.92 -13.33 17.37
N PHE A 109 -2.99 -13.64 16.47
CA PHE A 109 -3.25 -13.80 15.04
C PHE A 109 -3.64 -15.24 14.75
N LYS A 110 -4.77 -15.44 14.07
CA LYS A 110 -5.14 -16.77 13.56
C LYS A 110 -4.28 -17.10 12.34
N PRO A 111 -3.82 -18.35 12.14
CA PRO A 111 -3.05 -18.72 10.96
C PRO A 111 -3.76 -18.37 9.66
N LEU A 112 -3.01 -17.87 8.66
CA LEU A 112 -3.58 -17.60 7.34
C LEU A 112 -3.88 -18.93 6.65
N LYS A 113 -5.06 -19.02 6.02
CA LYS A 113 -5.54 -20.23 5.34
C LYS A 113 -5.39 -20.09 3.82
N GLY A 114 -5.26 -21.23 3.15
CA GLY A 114 -5.25 -21.31 1.70
C GLY A 114 -3.87 -21.14 1.06
N ASN A 115 -3.88 -20.90 -0.25
CA ASN A 115 -2.67 -20.74 -1.06
C ASN A 115 -1.98 -19.37 -0.85
N ILE A 116 -0.78 -19.19 -1.40
CA ILE A 116 0.01 -17.96 -1.21
C ILE A 116 -0.76 -16.71 -1.62
N PHE A 117 -1.56 -16.78 -2.68
CA PHE A 117 -2.40 -15.67 -3.12
C PHE A 117 -3.43 -15.28 -2.05
N GLN A 118 -4.15 -16.26 -1.50
CA GLN A 118 -5.16 -16.03 -0.46
C GLN A 118 -4.53 -15.46 0.82
N LYS A 119 -3.35 -15.99 1.20
CA LYS A 119 -2.57 -15.47 2.33
C LYS A 119 -2.16 -14.01 2.14
N ASN A 120 -1.62 -13.68 0.97
CA ASN A 120 -1.21 -12.32 0.64
C ASN A 120 -2.40 -11.36 0.63
N ALA A 121 -3.53 -11.76 0.04
CA ALA A 121 -4.74 -10.96 -0.02
C ALA A 121 -5.30 -10.66 1.39
N ALA A 122 -5.39 -11.67 2.25
CA ALA A 122 -5.84 -11.51 3.64
C ALA A 122 -4.91 -10.58 4.43
N ALA A 123 -3.59 -10.74 4.25
CA ALA A 123 -2.62 -9.90 4.93
C ALA A 123 -2.63 -8.44 4.41
N GLU A 124 -2.81 -8.21 3.10
CA GLU A 124 -3.00 -6.87 2.54
C GLU A 124 -4.26 -6.20 3.09
N GLN A 125 -5.38 -6.93 3.15
CA GLN A 125 -6.64 -6.42 3.70
C GLN A 125 -6.47 -5.93 5.14
N PHE A 126 -5.68 -6.64 5.96
CA PHE A 126 -5.36 -6.17 7.31
C PHE A 126 -4.52 -4.89 7.32
N VAL A 127 -3.50 -4.77 6.46
CA VAL A 127 -2.71 -3.52 6.37
C VAL A 127 -3.61 -2.36 5.99
N ARG A 128 -4.52 -2.57 5.04
CA ARG A 128 -5.50 -1.56 4.62
C ARG A 128 -6.47 -1.22 5.74
N SER A 129 -6.97 -2.21 6.48
CA SER A 129 -7.89 -1.96 7.59
C SER A 129 -7.24 -1.13 8.69
N ILE A 130 -5.94 -1.32 8.95
CA ILE A 130 -5.20 -0.45 9.88
C ILE A 130 -5.03 0.96 9.30
N LEU A 131 -4.49 1.09 8.10
CA LEU A 131 -4.12 2.41 7.54
C LEU A 131 -5.34 3.27 7.14
N ASN A 132 -6.50 2.67 6.92
CA ASN A 132 -7.73 3.36 6.55
C ASN A 132 -8.70 3.55 7.73
N ASN A 133 -8.47 2.91 8.88
CA ASN A 133 -9.33 3.10 10.04
C ASN A 133 -9.05 4.48 10.70
N PRO A 134 -10.07 5.33 10.88
CA PRO A 134 -9.91 6.66 11.48
C PRO A 134 -9.48 6.61 12.94
N ASN A 135 -9.77 5.51 13.64
CA ASN A 135 -9.40 5.29 15.04
C ASN A 135 -8.01 4.65 15.20
N THR A 136 -7.26 4.51 14.10
CA THR A 136 -5.88 4.03 14.16
C THR A 136 -4.97 5.10 14.74
N VAL A 137 -4.30 4.76 15.84
CA VAL A 137 -3.28 5.62 16.44
C VAL A 137 -1.96 5.42 15.69
N ARG A 138 -1.41 6.52 15.16
CA ARG A 138 -0.07 6.58 14.56
C ARG A 138 0.93 7.11 15.58
N ASN A 139 1.96 6.33 15.88
CA ASN A 139 3.07 6.71 16.74
C ASN A 139 4.38 6.76 15.96
N GLU A 140 5.19 7.79 16.20
CA GLU A 140 6.56 7.88 15.69
C GLU A 140 7.52 7.37 16.77
N LEU A 141 8.39 6.43 16.40
CA LEU A 141 9.37 5.82 17.29
C LEU A 141 10.65 6.67 17.34
N ALA A 142 11.42 6.57 18.41
CA ALA A 142 12.64 7.37 18.63
C ALA A 142 13.67 7.32 17.48
N ARG A 143 13.75 6.19 16.75
CA ARG A 143 14.62 6.02 15.57
C ARG A 143 13.94 6.38 14.25
N GLY A 144 12.83 7.12 14.28
CA GLY A 144 12.09 7.57 13.11
C GLY A 144 11.15 6.55 12.47
N GLY A 145 11.03 5.34 13.04
CA GLY A 145 10.07 4.32 12.59
C GLY A 145 8.63 4.69 12.89
N LEU A 146 7.68 4.06 12.20
CA LEU A 146 6.26 4.33 12.36
C LEU A 146 5.52 3.11 12.88
N GLU A 147 4.62 3.32 13.84
CA GLU A 147 3.74 2.30 14.36
C GLU A 147 2.28 2.74 14.19
N TYR A 148 1.46 1.85 13.66
CA TYR A 148 0.02 2.06 13.50
C TYR A 148 -0.73 1.01 14.31
N ARG A 149 -1.60 1.45 15.22
CA ARG A 149 -2.33 0.61 16.17
C ARG A 149 -3.82 0.82 16.05
N LEU A 150 -4.56 -0.28 15.87
CA LEU A 150 -6.01 -0.30 16.01
C LEU A 150 -6.41 -0.19 17.49
N PRO A 151 -7.67 0.19 17.79
CA PRO A 151 -8.19 0.22 19.15
C PRO A 151 -8.11 -1.13 19.88
N ASN A 152 -8.22 -2.24 19.15
CA ASN A 152 -8.04 -3.59 19.70
C ASN A 152 -6.57 -3.95 20.00
N GLY A 153 -5.64 -2.99 19.85
CA GLY A 153 -4.22 -3.13 20.12
C GLY A 153 -3.40 -3.78 19.01
N LYS A 154 -4.02 -4.45 18.04
CA LYS A 154 -3.31 -5.01 16.88
C LYS A 154 -2.76 -3.90 16.00
N GLY A 155 -1.67 -4.16 15.31
CA GLY A 155 -1.05 -3.11 14.51
C GLY A 155 0.01 -3.58 13.53
N ILE A 156 0.67 -2.61 12.92
CA ILE A 156 1.80 -2.78 12.01
C ILE A 156 2.88 -1.76 12.32
N ARG A 157 4.13 -2.14 12.07
CA ARG A 157 5.30 -1.29 12.20
C ARG A 157 6.04 -1.16 10.88
N PHE A 158 6.51 0.05 10.61
CA PHE A 158 7.41 0.40 9.53
C PHE A 158 8.71 0.97 10.08
N ASN A 159 9.80 0.77 9.34
CA ASN A 159 11.08 1.38 9.60
C ASN A 159 11.07 2.87 9.23
N ALA A 160 12.16 3.57 9.54
CA ALA A 160 12.27 5.01 9.31
C ALA A 160 12.24 5.41 7.82
N ASP A 161 12.63 4.47 6.95
CA ASP A 161 12.62 4.56 5.48
C ASP A 161 11.26 4.17 4.87
N GLY A 162 10.27 3.82 5.70
CA GLY A 162 8.94 3.40 5.26
C GLY A 162 8.85 1.93 4.84
N SER A 163 9.93 1.17 4.97
CA SER A 163 9.90 -0.28 4.73
C SER A 163 9.11 -1.00 5.82
N PHE A 164 8.33 -2.01 5.41
CA PHE A 164 7.56 -2.84 6.35
C PHE A 164 8.50 -3.61 7.29
N ASN A 165 8.19 -3.60 8.58
CA ASN A 165 8.97 -4.29 9.60
C ASN A 165 8.23 -5.53 10.12
N THR A 166 7.08 -5.35 10.81
CA THR A 166 6.34 -6.47 11.41
C THR A 166 4.88 -6.13 11.67
N VAL A 167 4.07 -7.16 11.93
CA VAL A 167 2.76 -7.03 12.60
C VAL A 167 2.93 -6.97 14.11
N LEU A 168 1.94 -6.43 14.82
CA LEU A 168 1.95 -6.24 16.27
C LEU A 168 0.72 -6.89 16.90
N ASP A 169 0.94 -7.71 17.92
CA ASP A 169 -0.12 -8.19 18.81
C ASP A 169 -0.65 -7.04 19.70
N PRO A 170 -1.88 -7.19 20.24
CA PRO A 170 -2.40 -6.30 21.27
C PRO A 170 -1.39 -6.11 22.39
N LYS A 171 -1.27 -4.88 22.90
CA LYS A 171 -0.56 -4.68 24.16
C LYS A 171 -1.35 -5.42 25.23
N VAL A 172 -0.72 -6.39 25.88
CA VAL A 172 -1.25 -6.90 27.14
C VAL A 172 -1.28 -5.69 28.07
N MET A 173 -2.47 -5.25 28.46
CA MET A 173 -2.60 -4.30 29.56
C MET A 173 -2.11 -5.04 30.80
N LYS A 174 -0.96 -4.59 31.32
CA LYS A 174 -0.45 -5.04 32.62
C LYS A 174 -1.24 -4.35 33.71
#